data_AF-A0A2A6NII9-F1
#
_entry.id   AF-A0A2A6NII9-F1
#
_cell.length_a   1.000
_cell.length_b   1.000
_cell.length_c   1.000
_cell.angle_alpha   90.00
_cell.angle_beta   90.00
_cell.angle_gamma   90.00
#
_symmetry.space_group_name_H-M   'P 1'
#
loop_
_entity.id
_entity.type
_entity.pdbx_description
1 polymer ?
#
loop_
_entity_poly.entity_id
_entity_poly.type
_entity_poly.pdbx_seq_one_letter_code
_entity_poly.pdbx_strand_id
1 'polypeptide(L)' 'MTTYRAYIVGPHSRSIGVVNMDCSDDDAAVTSASRLVDRHDIELWQMDRPVARFDAGSKQVFRK' A
#
# COMPACT_ATOMS: atom_id res chain seq x y z
N MET A 1 -1.50 -11.08 14.69
CA MET A 1 -2.13 -9.84 14.22
C MET A 1 -1.03 -8.95 13.67
N THR A 2 -0.85 -9.01 12.36
CA THR A 2 0.17 -8.24 11.66
C THR A 2 -0.45 -6.92 11.27
N THR A 3 0.08 -5.83 11.84
CA THR A 3 -0.41 -4.49 11.53
C THR A 3 0.18 -4.04 10.20
N TYR A 4 -0.67 -4.02 9.19
CA TYR A 4 -0.34 -3.46 7.88
C TYR A 4 -0.75 -1.99 7.84
N ARG A 5 0.04 -1.19 7.12
CA ARG A 5 -0.19 0.22 6.88
C ARG A 5 -0.03 0.48 5.39
N ALA A 6 -1.11 0.85 4.73
CA ALA A 6 -1.07 1.33 3.36
C ALA A 6 -0.94 2.86 3.37
N TYR A 7 0.21 3.36 2.97
CA TYR A 7 0.49 4.78 2.79
C TYR A 7 0.10 5.17 1.37
N ILE A 8 -0.84 6.09 1.24
CA ILE A 8 -1.29 6.61 -0.05
C ILE A 8 -0.46 7.84 -0.38
N VAL A 9 0.38 7.71 -1.40
CA VAL A 9 1.27 8.74 -1.93
C VAL A 9 0.58 9.39 -3.13
N GLY A 10 0.26 10.67 -3.00
CA GLY A 10 -0.32 11.46 -4.07
C GLY A 10 0.70 11.82 -5.16
N PRO A 11 0.24 12.39 -6.29
CA PRO A 11 1.06 12.75 -7.46
C PRO A 11 2.16 13.79 -7.19
N HIS A 12 2.24 14.35 -5.98
CA HIS A 12 3.29 15.26 -5.53
C HIS A 12 4.31 14.59 -4.59
N SER A 13 4.39 13.25 -4.57
CA SER A 13 5.16 12.47 -3.58
C SER A 13 4.81 12.80 -2.11
N ARG A 14 3.62 13.37 -1.88
CA ARG A 14 3.13 13.67 -0.54
C ARG A 14 2.19 12.55 -0.12
N SER A 15 2.47 11.93 1.03
CA SER A 15 1.52 11.01 1.65
C SER A 15 0.25 11.78 2.01
N ILE A 16 -0.84 11.50 1.30
CA ILE A 16 -2.15 12.12 1.52
C ILE A 16 -3.03 11.32 2.47
N GLY A 17 -2.68 10.07 2.74
CA GLY A 17 -3.43 9.22 3.65
C GLY A 17 -2.63 8.00 4.13
N VAL A 18 -3.04 7.46 5.27
CA VAL A 18 -2.58 6.17 5.77
C VAL A 18 -3.80 5.35 6.16
N VAL A 19 -3.85 4.11 5.69
CA VAL A 19 -4.88 3.14 6.05
C VAL A 19 -4.23 2.08 6.91
N ASN A 20 -4.60 2.03 8.19
CA ASN A 20 -4.19 0.96 9.09
C ASN A 20 -5.11 -0.23 8.84
N MET A 21 -4.54 -1.39 8.52
CA MET A 21 -5.25 -2.62 8.22
C MET A 21 -4.71 -3.70 9.14
N ASP A 22 -5.60 -4.38 9.85
CA ASP A 22 -5.25 -5.64 10.51
C ASP A 22 -5.50 -6.76 9.49
N CYS A 23 -4.44 -7.22 8.86
CA CYS A 23 -4.49 -8.35 7.94
C CYS A 23 -3.60 -9.46 8.48
N SER A 24 -4.00 -10.71 8.24
CA SER A 24 -3.15 -11.87 8.55
C SER A 24 -2.09 -12.11 7.48
N ASP A 25 -2.37 -11.70 6.25
CA ASP A 25 -1.57 -12.03 5.06
C ASP A 25 -1.29 -10.82 4.18
N ASP A 26 -0.16 -10.88 3.48
CA ASP A 26 0.28 -9.86 2.54
C ASP A 26 -0.72 -9.73 1.38
N ASP A 27 -1.32 -10.84 0.96
CA ASP A 27 -2.24 -10.86 -0.18
C ASP A 27 -3.57 -10.13 0.13
N ALA A 28 -4.08 -10.28 1.35
CA ALA A 28 -5.26 -9.56 1.82
C ALA A 28 -5.00 -8.05 1.92
N ALA A 29 -3.82 -7.68 2.43
CA ALA A 29 -3.37 -6.31 2.51
C ALA A 29 -3.15 -5.70 1.10
N VAL A 30 -2.56 -6.47 0.18
CA VAL A 30 -2.35 -6.08 -1.22
C VAL A 30 -3.68 -5.89 -1.94
N THR A 31 -4.63 -6.79 -1.77
CA THR A 31 -5.95 -6.70 -2.42
C THR A 31 -6.69 -5.44 -1.95
N SER A 32 -6.60 -5.13 -0.65
CA SER A 32 -7.19 -3.93 -0.07
C SER A 32 -6.51 -2.65 -0.57
N ALA A 33 -5.18 -2.64 -0.63
CA ALA A 33 -4.38 -1.53 -1.14
C ALA A 33 -4.58 -1.31 -2.65
N SER A 34 -4.64 -2.38 -3.44
CA SER A 34 -4.89 -2.32 -4.89
C SER A 34 -6.22 -1.62 -5.21
N ARG A 35 -7.25 -1.82 -4.38
CA ARG A 35 -8.54 -1.13 -4.54
C ARG A 35 -8.47 0.39 -4.29
N LEU A 36 -7.43 0.86 -3.60
CA LEU A 36 -7.19 2.29 -3.32
C LEU A 36 -6.30 2.95 -4.39
N VAL A 37 -5.59 2.17 -5.22
CA VAL A 37 -4.52 2.65 -6.13
C VAL A 37 -5.02 3.39 -7.37
N ASP A 38 -6.32 3.60 -7.51
CA ASP A 38 -6.98 4.00 -8.77
C ASP A 38 -6.37 5.28 -9.41
N ARG A 39 -5.73 6.16 -8.61
CA ARG A 39 -4.96 7.32 -9.11
C ARG A 39 -3.70 7.68 -8.33
N HIS A 40 -3.35 6.94 -7.28
CA HIS A 40 -2.30 7.32 -6.33
C HIS A 40 -1.38 6.14 -6.04
N ASP A 41 -0.09 6.40 -5.96
CA ASP A 41 0.89 5.39 -5.57
C ASP A 41 0.61 4.97 -4.13
N ILE A 42 0.74 3.68 -3.83
CA ILE A 42 0.50 3.17 -2.49
C ILE A 42 1.70 2.37 -2.04
N GLU A 43 2.21 2.68 -0.86
CA GLU A 43 3.23 1.88 -0.20
C GLU A 43 2.62 1.10 0.95
N LEU A 44 2.65 -0.22 0.83
CA LEU A 44 2.21 -1.15 1.86
C LEU A 44 3.38 -1.54 2.75
N TRP A 45 3.24 -1.25 4.04
CA TRP A 45 4.23 -1.50 5.07
C TRP A 45 3.64 -2.41 6.15
N GLN A 46 4.48 -3.26 6.72
CA GLN A 46 4.16 -4.11 7.87
C GLN A 46 5.13 -3.75 8.99
N MET A 47 4.67 -2.93 9.93
CA MET A 47 5.47 -2.27 10.97
C MET A 47 6.70 -1.50 10.44
N ASP A 48 7.79 -2.19 10.12
CA ASP A 48 9.07 -1.65 9.62
C ASP A 48 9.49 -2.25 8.27
N ARG A 49 8.84 -3.34 7.83
CA ARG A 49 9.15 -4.00 6.55
C ARG A 49 8.23 -3.47 5.45
N PRO A 50 8.75 -2.89 4.36
CA PRO A 50 7.94 -2.64 3.17
C PRO A 50 7.57 -3.99 2.55
N VAL A 51 6.26 -4.22 2.41
CA VAL A 51 5.68 -5.47 1.91
C VAL A 51 5.48 -5.37 0.41
N ALA A 52 4.85 -4.29 -0.03
CA ALA A 52 4.57 -4.07 -1.44
C ALA A 52 4.50 -2.57 -1.75
N ARG A 53 4.86 -2.21 -2.96
CA ARG A 53 4.64 -0.87 -3.51
C ARG A 53 3.78 -0.98 -4.76
N PHE A 54 2.76 -0.17 -4.81
CA PHE A 54 1.83 -0.03 -5.92
C PHE A 54 2.12 1.29 -6.59
N ASP A 55 2.47 1.23 -7.86
CA ASP A 55 2.66 2.42 -8.68
C ASP A 55 1.38 2.65 -9.49
N ALA A 56 0.67 3.75 -9.23
CA ALA A 56 -0.57 4.06 -9.97
C ALA A 56 -0.27 4.51 -11.41
N GLY A 57 0.87 5.17 -11.61
CA GLY A 57 1.32 5.63 -12.92
C GLY A 57 1.63 4.48 -13.88
N SER A 58 2.19 3.39 -13.35
CA SER A 58 2.65 2.23 -14.12
C SER A 58 1.75 1.00 -13.95
N LYS A 59 0.73 1.08 -13.08
CA LYS A 59 -0.10 -0.05 -12.61
C LYS A 59 0.71 -1.27 -12.15
N GLN A 60 1.95 -1.06 -11.72
CA GLN A 60 2.87 -2.13 -11.39
C GLN A 60 2.87 -2.34 -9.88
N VAL A 61 2.71 -3.60 -9.47
CA VAL A 61 2.78 -4.01 -8.07
C VAL A 61 4.12 -4.69 -7.84
N PHE A 62 4.98 -4.07 -7.05
CA PHE A 62 6.22 -4.67 -6.60
C PHE A 62 6.03 -5.25 -5.20
N ARG A 63 5.89 -6.57 -5.10
CA ARG A 63 5.92 -7.31 -3.82
C ARG A 63 7.38 -7.61 -3.45
N LYS A 64 7.76 -7.43 -2.18
CA LYS A 64 9.14 -7.51 -1.67
C LYS A 64 9.35 -8.59 -0.62
#